data_AF-A0A0S8IW96-F1
#
_entry.id   AF-A0A0S8IW96-F1
#
_cell.length_a   1.000
_cell.length_b   1.000
_cell.length_c   1.000
_cell.angle_alpha   90.00
_cell.angle_beta   90.00
_cell.angle_gamma   90.00
#
_symmetry.space_group_name_H-M   'P 1'
#
loop_
_entity.id
_entity.type
_entity.pdbx_description
1 polymer ?
#
loop_
_entity_poly.entity_id
_entity_poly.type
_entity_poly.pdbx_seq_one_letter_code
_entity_poly.pdbx_strand_id
1 'polypeptide(L)'
;MFLIRLVFFFAFFYLLWYYLSPFYNDILSGVSEEIIQLSEIGELKITESVIGMEKQIWVYHIPKDSPPIKYQARFVHFDMVLLFALIWAVPNINFKKRLNLFLLGIFIIFGVHVIKIFVYVKHEYAQHIELDEVRYFSPFQRVVYLNLKEFFLRVGNQLMPILIWSLLYVKHWWTRQVR
;
A
#
# COMPACT_ATOMS: atom_id res chain seq x y z
N MET A 1 5.58 -4.25 29.29
CA MET A 1 4.87 -2.97 28.98
C MET A 1 4.63 -2.72 27.49
N PHE A 2 5.56 -3.02 26.58
CA PHE A 2 5.38 -2.77 25.14
C PHE A 2 4.09 -3.37 24.57
N LEU A 3 3.80 -4.64 24.85
CA LEU A 3 2.60 -5.34 24.36
C LEU A 3 1.29 -4.62 24.74
N ILE A 4 1.16 -4.19 26.00
CA ILE A 4 -0.03 -3.47 26.49
C ILE A 4 -0.19 -2.15 25.73
N ARG A 5 0.91 -1.41 25.53
CA ARG A 5 0.91 -0.17 24.74
C ARG A 5 0.55 -0.44 23.28
N LEU A 6 1.07 -1.52 22.70
CA LEU A 6 0.77 -1.90 21.33
C LEU A 6 -0.72 -2.16 21.16
N VAL A 7 -1.34 -2.96 22.05
CA VAL A 7 -2.78 -3.23 22.02
C VAL A 7 -3.58 -1.94 22.19
N PHE A 8 -3.21 -1.08 23.15
CA PHE A 8 -3.88 0.20 23.37
C PHE A 8 -3.82 1.11 22.14
N PHE A 9 -2.62 1.31 21.58
CA PHE A 9 -2.45 2.16 20.40
C PHE A 9 -3.06 1.54 19.15
N PHE A 10 -3.07 0.22 19.02
CA PHE A 10 -3.76 -0.47 17.94
C PHE A 10 -5.25 -0.17 17.97
N ALA A 11 -5.90 -0.33 19.13
CA ALA A 11 -7.32 0.00 19.28
C ALA A 11 -7.59 1.49 19.00
N PHE A 12 -6.76 2.39 19.52
CA PHE A 12 -6.87 3.83 19.28
C PHE A 12 -6.75 4.18 17.78
N PHE A 13 -5.70 3.70 17.11
CA PHE A 13 -5.49 3.98 15.69
C PHE A 13 -6.52 3.28 14.81
N TYR A 14 -7.01 2.10 15.18
CA TYR A 14 -8.08 1.42 14.45
C TYR A 14 -9.36 2.27 14.42
N LEU A 15 -9.76 2.83 15.57
CA LEU A 15 -10.91 3.72 15.66
C LEU A 15 -10.68 5.04 14.90
N LEU A 16 -9.49 5.62 15.04
CA LEU A 16 -9.14 6.84 14.30
C LEU A 16 -9.14 6.60 12.78
N TRP A 17 -8.65 5.44 12.35
CA TRP A 17 -8.54 5.08 10.94
C TRP A 17 -9.89 4.92 10.26
N TYR A 18 -10.93 4.53 10.98
CA TYR A 18 -12.29 4.52 10.46
C TYR A 18 -12.66 5.85 9.80
N TYR A 19 -12.30 6.98 10.43
CA TYR A 19 -12.56 8.33 9.92
C TYR A 19 -11.55 8.80 8.88
N LEU A 20 -10.28 8.39 9.00
CA LEU A 20 -9.22 8.83 8.09
C LEU A 20 -9.15 8.02 6.79
N SER A 21 -9.70 6.80 6.78
CA SER A 21 -9.59 5.88 5.65
C SER A 21 -10.18 6.39 4.33
N PRO A 22 -11.31 7.14 4.29
CA PRO A 22 -11.82 7.67 3.02
C PRO A 22 -10.83 8.66 2.40
N PHE A 23 -10.39 9.65 3.18
CA PHE A 23 -9.42 10.65 2.73
C PHE A 23 -8.11 10.02 2.29
N TYR A 24 -7.64 9.01 3.02
CA TYR A 24 -6.45 8.26 2.63
C TYR A 24 -6.63 7.52 1.31
N ASN A 25 -7.78 6.87 1.11
CA ASN A 25 -8.07 6.15 -0.12
C ASN A 25 -8.17 7.10 -1.32
N ASP A 26 -8.73 8.30 -1.16
CA ASP A 26 -8.82 9.31 -2.23
C ASP A 26 -7.44 9.79 -2.69
N ILE A 27 -6.55 10.09 -1.73
CA ILE A 27 -5.16 10.46 -2.05
C ILE A 27 -4.45 9.27 -2.70
N LEU A 28 -4.62 8.08 -2.14
CA LEU A 28 -3.98 6.87 -2.63
C LEU A 28 -4.45 6.53 -4.06
N SER A 29 -5.75 6.69 -4.35
CA SER A 29 -6.30 6.46 -5.69
C SER A 29 -5.77 7.47 -6.68
N GLY A 30 -5.77 8.77 -6.34
CA GLY A 30 -5.25 9.82 -7.21
C GLY A 30 -3.77 9.64 -7.55
N VAL A 31 -2.92 9.37 -6.54
CA VAL A 31 -1.49 9.10 -6.80
C VAL A 31 -1.29 7.80 -7.58
N SER A 32 -2.08 6.76 -7.30
CA SER A 32 -1.99 5.50 -8.05
C SER A 32 -2.43 5.67 -9.50
N GLU A 33 -3.46 6.48 -9.77
CA GLU A 33 -3.90 6.83 -11.12
C GLU A 33 -2.77 7.45 -11.92
N GLU A 34 -2.13 8.48 -11.38
CA GLU A 34 -1.02 9.17 -12.02
C GLU A 34 0.14 8.21 -12.33
N ILE A 35 0.55 7.36 -11.37
CA ILE A 35 1.62 6.40 -11.60
C ILE A 35 1.23 5.35 -12.66
N ILE A 36 -0.01 4.87 -12.64
CA ILE A 36 -0.49 3.91 -13.64
C ILE A 36 -0.51 4.56 -15.02
N GLN A 37 -1.07 5.75 -15.16
CA GLN A 37 -1.13 6.48 -16.43
C GLN A 37 0.26 6.83 -16.96
N LEU A 38 1.21 7.20 -16.09
CA LEU A 38 2.60 7.44 -16.48
C LEU A 38 3.30 6.18 -17.04
N SER A 39 2.86 4.99 -16.63
CA SER A 39 3.37 3.72 -17.17
C SER A 39 2.70 3.30 -18.48
N GLU A 40 1.65 4.01 -18.90
CA GLU A 40 0.83 3.69 -20.07
C GLU A 40 1.07 4.72 -21.16
N ILE A 41 2.07 4.45 -21.99
CA ILE A 41 2.50 5.37 -23.06
C ILE A 41 1.92 4.91 -24.40
N GLY A 42 1.30 5.83 -25.14
CA GLY A 42 0.79 5.58 -26.50
C GLY A 42 -0.42 4.65 -26.52
N GLU A 43 -0.37 3.60 -27.33
CA GLU A 43 -1.46 2.62 -27.52
C GLU A 43 -1.72 1.72 -26.29
N LEU A 44 -0.91 1.87 -25.24
CA LEU A 44 -1.03 1.17 -23.95
C LEU A 44 -1.94 1.90 -22.95
N LYS A 45 -2.60 2.99 -23.34
CA LYS A 45 -3.52 3.73 -22.48
C LYS A 45 -4.79 2.92 -22.25
N ILE A 46 -4.76 2.11 -21.18
CA ILE A 46 -5.82 1.17 -20.81
C ILE A 46 -6.64 1.76 -19.66
N THR A 47 -6.00 2.42 -18.71
CA THR A 47 -6.61 2.96 -17.50
C THR A 47 -7.28 4.30 -17.79
N GLU A 48 -8.58 4.39 -17.49
CA GLU A 48 -9.32 5.65 -17.61
C GLU A 48 -9.32 6.44 -16.30
N SER A 49 -9.58 5.77 -15.18
CA SER A 49 -9.64 6.42 -13.86
C SER A 49 -9.44 5.43 -12.72
N VAL A 50 -8.95 5.92 -11.58
CA VAL A 50 -8.82 5.16 -10.33
C VAL A 50 -9.52 5.92 -9.21
N ILE A 51 -10.61 5.35 -8.69
CA ILE A 51 -11.49 6.01 -7.73
C ILE A 51 -11.43 5.30 -6.38
N GLY A 52 -11.15 6.06 -5.32
CA GLY A 52 -11.34 5.62 -3.94
C GLY A 52 -12.82 5.55 -3.59
N MET A 53 -13.31 4.38 -3.18
CA MET A 53 -14.70 4.18 -2.76
C MET A 53 -14.73 3.47 -1.41
N GLU A 54 -14.82 4.24 -0.32
CA GLU A 54 -14.90 3.80 1.09
C GLU A 54 -13.91 2.69 1.49
N LYS A 55 -14.18 1.43 1.12
CA LYS A 55 -13.41 0.22 1.46
C LYS A 55 -12.74 -0.42 0.25
N GLN A 56 -12.86 0.19 -0.92
CA GLN A 56 -12.37 -0.33 -2.19
C GLN A 56 -11.72 0.77 -3.01
N ILE A 57 -10.86 0.36 -3.93
CA ILE A 57 -10.31 1.21 -4.98
C ILE A 57 -10.76 0.58 -6.29
N TRP A 58 -11.42 1.37 -7.12
CA TRP A 58 -12.03 0.95 -8.37
C TRP A 58 -11.19 1.47 -9.51
N VAL A 59 -10.81 0.59 -10.42
CA VAL A 59 -9.98 0.93 -11.57
C VAL A 59 -10.81 0.67 -12.81
N TYR A 60 -11.15 1.74 -13.51
CA TYR A 60 -11.90 1.70 -14.76
C TYR A 60 -10.91 1.64 -15.92
N HIS A 61 -11.22 0.80 -16.90
CA HIS A 61 -10.33 0.54 -18.03
C HIS A 61 -11.10 0.39 -19.34
N ILE A 62 -10.38 0.51 -20.44
CA ILE A 62 -10.89 0.35 -21.80
C ILE A 62 -10.94 -1.15 -22.15
N PRO A 63 -12.00 -1.63 -22.83
CA PRO A 63 -13.22 -0.90 -23.22
C PRO A 63 -14.18 -0.68 -22.04
N LYS A 64 -14.86 0.47 -22.03
CA LYS A 64 -15.73 0.98 -20.94
C LYS A 64 -16.82 0.01 -20.45
N ASP A 65 -17.19 -0.97 -21.27
CA ASP A 65 -18.22 -1.96 -20.93
C ASP A 65 -17.70 -3.09 -20.02
N SER A 66 -16.40 -3.11 -19.74
CA SER A 66 -15.79 -4.08 -18.82
C SER A 66 -16.04 -3.70 -17.36
N PRO A 67 -16.31 -4.68 -16.46
CA PRO A 67 -16.47 -4.38 -15.05
C PRO A 67 -15.16 -3.82 -14.46
N PRO A 68 -15.23 -2.82 -13.57
CA PRO A 68 -14.03 -2.23 -12.99
C PRO A 68 -13.26 -3.26 -12.15
N ILE A 69 -11.94 -3.18 -12.20
CA ILE A 69 -11.07 -3.94 -11.31
C ILE A 69 -11.24 -3.40 -9.89
N LYS A 70 -11.62 -4.27 -8.96
CA LYS A 70 -11.86 -3.91 -7.55
C LYS A 70 -10.70 -4.36 -6.69
N TYR A 71 -10.04 -3.40 -6.05
CA TYR A 71 -9.01 -3.66 -5.06
C TYR A 71 -9.55 -3.40 -3.64
N GLN A 72 -9.46 -4.39 -2.75
CA GLN A 72 -9.96 -4.26 -1.38
C GLN A 72 -8.98 -3.47 -0.51
N ALA A 73 -9.39 -2.27 -0.07
CA ALA A 73 -8.56 -1.37 0.74
C ALA A 73 -8.35 -1.88 2.18
N ARG A 74 -9.10 -2.91 2.63
CA ARG A 74 -8.97 -3.48 3.98
C ARG A 74 -7.55 -3.87 4.36
N PHE A 75 -6.78 -4.37 3.40
CA PHE A 75 -5.39 -4.81 3.64
C PHE A 75 -4.48 -3.61 3.88
N VAL A 76 -4.68 -2.54 3.11
CA VAL A 76 -3.98 -1.26 3.26
C VAL A 76 -4.29 -0.62 4.62
N HIS A 77 -5.53 -0.76 5.09
CA HIS A 77 -5.96 -0.21 6.37
C HIS A 77 -5.31 -0.91 7.56
N PHE A 78 -5.22 -2.24 7.53
CA PHE A 78 -4.55 -3.01 8.58
C PHE A 78 -3.06 -2.66 8.69
N ASP A 79 -2.37 -2.55 7.55
CA ASP A 79 -0.94 -2.23 7.49
C ASP A 79 -0.63 -0.87 8.15
N MET A 80 -1.44 0.15 7.85
CA MET A 80 -1.32 1.48 8.47
C MET A 80 -1.51 1.42 9.98
N VAL A 81 -2.62 0.85 10.43
CA VAL A 81 -2.98 0.80 11.86
C VAL A 81 -1.91 0.06 12.66
N LEU A 82 -1.41 -1.07 12.14
CA LEU A 82 -0.37 -1.83 12.80
C LEU A 82 0.95 -1.05 12.87
N LEU A 83 1.40 -0.43 11.77
CA LEU A 83 2.62 0.37 11.75
C LEU A 83 2.55 1.53 12.76
N PHE A 84 1.40 2.21 12.81
CA PHE A 84 1.16 3.31 13.74
C PHE A 84 1.25 2.85 15.19
N ALA A 85 0.58 1.74 15.51
CA ALA A 85 0.62 1.16 16.83
C ALA A 85 2.05 0.75 17.23
N LEU A 86 2.81 0.14 16.32
CA LEU A 86 4.20 -0.26 16.55
C LEU A 86 5.10 0.94 16.88
N ILE A 87 5.00 2.04 16.13
CA ILE A 87 5.79 3.27 16.35
C ILE A 87 5.47 3.90 17.71
N TRP A 88 4.19 3.97 18.07
CA TRP A 88 3.76 4.61 19.32
C TRP A 88 3.96 3.73 20.55
N ALA A 89 3.97 2.41 20.39
CA ALA A 89 4.24 1.46 21.47
C ALA A 89 5.69 1.53 21.99
N VAL A 90 6.66 2.00 21.18
CA VAL A 90 8.07 2.03 21.58
C VAL A 90 8.29 2.96 22.78
N PRO A 91 8.81 2.43 23.91
CA PRO A 91 9.06 3.22 25.11
C PRO A 91 10.33 4.07 24.99
N ASN A 92 10.41 5.12 25.82
CA ASN A 92 11.61 5.94 26.00
C ASN A 92 12.13 6.61 24.73
N ILE A 93 11.20 7.09 23.89
CA ILE A 93 11.51 7.90 22.71
C ILE A 93 10.87 9.27 22.92
N ASN A 94 11.64 10.33 22.69
CA ASN A 94 11.10 11.68 22.81
C ASN A 94 9.99 11.90 21.76
N PHE A 95 9.05 12.78 22.10
CA PHE A 95 7.89 13.00 21.25
C PHE A 95 8.26 13.47 19.84
N LYS A 96 9.22 14.40 19.71
CA LYS A 96 9.69 14.93 18.42
C LYS A 96 10.23 13.83 17.49
N LYS A 97 11.10 12.95 17.99
CA LYS A 97 11.64 11.83 17.19
C LYS A 97 10.54 10.84 16.84
N ARG A 98 9.62 10.55 17.78
CA ARG A 98 8.48 9.67 17.50
C ARG A 98 7.63 10.23 16.37
N LEU A 99 7.30 11.53 16.40
CA LEU A 99 6.52 12.18 15.35
C LEU A 99 7.25 12.12 14.00
N ASN A 100 8.56 12.39 13.96
CA ASN A 100 9.34 12.28 12.73
C ASN A 100 9.32 10.85 12.16
N LEU A 101 9.47 9.82 13.01
CA LEU A 101 9.42 8.41 12.58
C LEU A 101 8.01 8.02 12.14
N PHE A 102 6.99 8.56 12.79
CA PHE A 102 5.59 8.37 12.40
C PHE A 102 5.30 8.93 11.01
N LEU A 103 5.71 10.19 10.75
CA LEU A 103 5.55 10.82 9.43
C LEU A 103 6.36 10.09 8.35
N LEU A 104 7.60 9.71 8.65
CA LEU A 104 8.42 8.93 7.72
C LEU A 104 7.80 7.54 7.45
N GLY A 105 7.28 6.89 8.49
CA GLY A 105 6.56 5.63 8.38
C GLY A 105 5.34 5.73 7.46
N ILE A 106 4.51 6.77 7.63
CA ILE A 106 3.37 7.09 6.75
C ILE A 106 3.83 7.23 5.30
N PHE A 107 4.90 7.99 5.06
CA PHE A 107 5.39 8.22 3.70
C PHE A 107 5.86 6.92 3.03
N ILE A 108 6.65 6.10 3.74
CA ILE A 108 7.16 4.82 3.22
C ILE A 108 6.01 3.85 2.92
N ILE A 109 5.11 3.63 3.88
CA ILE A 109 4.00 2.69 3.70
C ILE A 109 3.02 3.18 2.62
N PHE A 110 2.81 4.49 2.48
CA PHE A 110 2.02 5.05 1.39
C PHE A 110 2.64 4.70 0.03
N GLY A 111 3.94 4.88 -0.14
CA GLY A 111 4.64 4.46 -1.37
C GLY A 111 4.48 2.96 -1.64
N VAL A 112 4.55 2.12 -0.60
CA VAL A 112 4.30 0.68 -0.75
C VAL A 112 2.88 0.40 -1.22
N HIS A 113 1.87 1.09 -0.67
CA HIS A 113 0.49 0.91 -1.09
C HIS A 113 0.24 1.33 -2.54
N VAL A 114 0.85 2.43 -2.98
CA VAL A 114 0.80 2.85 -4.39
C VAL A 114 1.40 1.77 -5.30
N ILE A 115 2.59 1.27 -4.97
CA ILE A 115 3.25 0.18 -5.73
C ILE A 115 2.37 -1.07 -5.76
N LYS A 116 1.72 -1.39 -4.64
CA LYS A 116 0.85 -2.56 -4.54
C LYS A 116 -0.39 -2.44 -5.43
N ILE A 117 -1.04 -1.28 -5.48
CA ILE A 117 -2.16 -1.03 -6.39
C ILE A 117 -1.69 -1.11 -7.83
N PHE A 118 -0.55 -0.48 -8.15
CA PHE A 118 0.05 -0.54 -9.47
C PHE A 118 0.30 -1.99 -9.92
N VAL A 119 0.96 -2.80 -9.09
CA VAL A 119 1.22 -4.23 -9.37
C VAL A 119 -0.08 -5.00 -9.54
N TYR A 120 -1.08 -4.74 -8.70
CA TYR A 120 -2.37 -5.40 -8.79
C TYR A 120 -3.06 -5.09 -10.13
N VAL A 121 -3.12 -3.82 -10.51
CA VAL A 121 -3.72 -3.38 -11.79
C VAL A 121 -2.98 -3.98 -12.97
N LYS A 122 -1.64 -3.91 -13.00
CA LYS A 122 -0.85 -4.49 -14.10
C LYS A 122 -0.98 -6.00 -14.17
N HIS A 123 -1.10 -6.69 -13.04
CA HIS A 123 -1.40 -8.11 -13.03
C HIS A 123 -2.77 -8.41 -13.66
N GLU A 124 -3.81 -7.69 -13.25
CA GLU A 124 -5.17 -7.89 -13.78
C GLU A 124 -5.22 -7.63 -15.30
N TYR A 125 -4.55 -6.58 -15.78
CA TYR A 125 -4.40 -6.32 -17.22
C TYR A 125 -3.66 -7.45 -17.93
N ALA A 126 -2.56 -7.92 -17.35
CA ALA A 126 -1.75 -8.98 -17.93
C ALA A 126 -2.46 -10.35 -17.99
N GLN A 127 -3.49 -10.58 -17.16
CA GLN A 127 -4.28 -11.81 -17.16
C GLN A 127 -5.56 -11.72 -17.99
N HIS A 128 -6.25 -10.58 -17.99
CA HIS A 128 -7.62 -10.48 -18.48
C HIS A 128 -7.80 -9.58 -19.70
N ILE A 129 -6.82 -8.73 -20.04
CA ILE A 129 -6.91 -7.86 -21.20
C ILE A 129 -6.16 -8.49 -22.37
N GLU A 130 -6.92 -9.14 -23.24
CA GLU A 130 -6.53 -9.51 -24.60
C GLU A 130 -7.33 -8.61 -25.55
N LEU A 131 -6.80 -7.43 -25.83
CA LEU A 131 -7.36 -6.52 -26.82
C LEU A 131 -6.94 -7.02 -28.21
N ASP A 132 -7.93 -7.30 -29.05
CA ASP A 132 -7.88 -7.67 -30.47
C ASP A 132 -6.46 -7.90 -31.02
N GLU A 133 -6.03 -9.17 -30.96
CA GLU A 133 -4.83 -9.75 -31.60
C GLU A 133 -3.45 -9.32 -31.07
N VAL A 134 -3.33 -8.29 -30.23
CA VAL A 134 -2.03 -7.83 -29.70
C VAL A 134 -1.88 -8.17 -28.21
N ARG A 135 -0.95 -9.08 -27.89
CA ARG A 135 -0.55 -9.34 -26.50
C ARG A 135 0.31 -8.18 -25.99
N TYR A 136 -0.31 -7.27 -25.24
CA TYR A 136 0.36 -6.13 -24.60
C TYR A 136 1.43 -6.51 -23.57
N PHE A 137 1.28 -7.69 -22.94
CA PHE A 137 2.23 -8.20 -21.95
C PHE A 137 2.94 -9.44 -22.45
N SER A 138 4.27 -9.40 -22.41
CA SER A 138 5.11 -10.56 -22.69
C SER A 138 4.91 -11.67 -21.64
N PRO A 139 5.22 -12.94 -21.97
CA PRO A 139 5.15 -14.03 -21.00
C PRO A 139 5.98 -13.76 -19.74
N PHE A 140 7.15 -13.13 -19.90
CA PHE A 140 8.00 -12.74 -18.79
C PHE A 140 7.33 -11.70 -17.88
N GLN A 141 6.73 -10.65 -18.45
CA GLN A 141 6.03 -9.62 -17.66
C GLN A 141 4.84 -10.21 -16.89
N ARG A 142 4.06 -11.12 -17.51
CA ARG A 142 2.95 -11.82 -16.84
C ARG A 142 3.44 -12.57 -15.59
N VAL A 143 4.55 -13.30 -15.71
CA VAL A 143 5.16 -14.03 -14.59
C VAL A 143 5.67 -13.07 -13.51
N VAL A 144 6.30 -11.95 -13.89
CA VAL A 144 6.78 -10.95 -12.93
C VAL A 144 5.62 -10.35 -12.13
N TYR A 145 4.56 -9.88 -12.79
CA TYR A 145 3.42 -9.29 -12.10
C TYR A 145 2.64 -10.30 -11.25
N LEU A 146 2.52 -11.55 -11.69
CA LEU A 146 1.97 -12.63 -10.85
C LEU A 146 2.80 -12.82 -9.57
N ASN A 147 4.13 -12.96 -9.69
CA ASN A 147 4.99 -13.15 -8.52
C ASN A 147 4.96 -11.94 -7.57
N LEU A 148 4.95 -10.72 -8.11
CA LEU A 148 4.84 -9.50 -7.31
C LEU A 148 3.48 -9.42 -6.58
N LYS A 149 2.38 -9.75 -7.25
CA LYS A 149 1.05 -9.82 -6.62
C LYS A 149 1.03 -10.84 -5.48
N GLU A 150 1.54 -12.05 -5.72
CA GLU A 150 1.62 -13.10 -4.70
C GLU A 150 2.53 -12.69 -3.53
N PHE A 151 3.66 -12.04 -3.81
CA PHE A 151 4.53 -11.48 -2.77
C PHE A 151 3.77 -10.47 -1.90
N PHE A 152 3.05 -9.51 -2.50
CA PHE A 152 2.29 -8.53 -1.72
C PHE A 152 1.14 -9.19 -0.94
N LEU A 153 0.43 -10.16 -1.53
CA LEU A 153 -0.67 -10.86 -0.88
C LEU A 153 -0.23 -11.67 0.33
N ARG A 154 0.88 -12.40 0.21
CA ARG A 154 1.34 -13.35 1.24
C ARG A 154 2.29 -12.72 2.25
N VAL A 155 3.19 -11.87 1.78
CA VAL A 155 4.32 -11.35 2.58
C VAL A 155 4.11 -9.86 2.86
N GLY A 156 3.81 -9.07 1.83
CA GLY A 156 3.63 -7.62 1.96
C GLY A 156 2.60 -7.23 3.01
N ASN A 157 1.39 -7.80 2.94
CA ASN A 157 0.27 -7.44 3.82
C ASN A 157 0.42 -7.79 5.30
N GLN A 158 1.47 -8.52 5.66
CA GLN A 158 1.65 -8.98 7.05
C GLN A 158 2.98 -8.48 7.61
N LEU A 159 4.04 -8.55 6.80
CA LEU A 159 5.37 -8.23 7.26
C LEU A 159 5.75 -6.79 6.98
N MET A 160 5.13 -6.09 6.03
CA MET A 160 5.57 -4.74 5.67
C MET A 160 5.53 -3.74 6.83
N PRO A 161 4.48 -3.70 7.68
CA PRO A 161 4.47 -2.82 8.85
C PRO A 161 5.64 -3.11 9.80
N ILE A 162 5.95 -4.40 9.99
CA ILE A 162 7.03 -4.85 10.88
C ILE A 162 8.39 -4.52 10.28
N LEU A 163 8.59 -4.72 8.97
CA LEU A 163 9.81 -4.42 8.25
C LEU A 163 10.10 -2.91 8.26
N ILE A 164 9.11 -2.08 7.92
CA ILE A 164 9.24 -0.62 7.97
C ILE A 164 9.57 -0.18 9.39
N TRP A 165 8.81 -0.65 10.39
CA TRP A 165 9.09 -0.34 11.79
C TRP A 165 10.53 -0.73 12.19
N SER A 166 10.97 -1.95 11.86
CA SER A 166 12.31 -2.43 12.18
C SER A 166 13.39 -1.57 11.54
N LEU A 167 13.22 -1.18 10.27
CA LEU A 167 14.14 -0.30 9.55
C LEU A 167 14.21 1.09 10.20
N LEU A 168 13.07 1.66 10.58
CA LEU A 168 13.01 2.98 11.25
C LEU A 168 13.73 2.97 12.61
N TYR A 169 13.74 1.83 13.30
CA TYR A 169 14.34 1.70 14.64
C TYR A 169 15.71 1.03 14.67
N VAL A 170 16.25 0.53 13.55
CA VAL A 170 17.53 -0.19 13.50
C VAL A 170 18.68 0.62 14.10
N LYS A 171 18.78 1.92 13.72
CA LYS A 171 19.79 2.83 14.26
C LYS A 171 19.58 3.11 15.75
N HIS A 172 18.33 3.15 16.20
CA HIS A 172 18.02 3.40 17.60
C HIS A 172 18.47 2.24 18.50
N TRP A 173 18.28 1.01 18.05
CA TRP A 173 18.72 -0.18 18.77
C TRP A 173 20.24 -0.29 18.82
N TRP A 174 20.93 -0.04 17.70
CA TRP A 174 22.38 -0.04 17.66
C TRP A 174 23.01 0.95 18.65
N THR A 175 22.48 2.19 18.71
CA THR A 175 23.02 3.21 19.63
C THR A 175 22.79 2.92 21.11
N ARG A 176 21.85 2.03 21.46
CA ARG A 176 21.59 1.64 22.86
C ARG A 176 22.44 0.46 23.33
N GLN A 177 22.97 -0.37 22.42
CA GLN A 177 23.84 -1.49 22.80
C GLN A 177 25.30 -1.10 23.00
N VAL A 178 25.70 0.08 22.51
CA VAL A 178 27.08 0.59 22.60
C VAL A 178 27.27 1.55 23.79
N ARG A 179 26.29 1.63 24.70
CA ARG A 179 26.35 2.40 25.95
C ARG A 179 26.03 1.48 27.12
#